data_AF-A0A2K6TKZ5-F1
#
_entry.id   AF-A0A2K6TKZ5-F1
#
_cell.length_a   1.000
_cell.length_b   1.000
_cell.length_c   1.000
_cell.angle_alpha   90.00
_cell.angle_beta   90.00
_cell.angle_gamma   90.00
#
_symmetry.space_group_name_H-M   'P 1'
#
loop_
_entity.id
_entity.type
_entity.pdbx_description
1 polymer ?
#
loop_
_entity_poly.entity_id
_entity_poly.type
_entity_poly.pdbx_seq_one_letter_code
_entity_poly.pdbx_strand_id
1 'polypeptide(L)' 'MPSQMEHAMETMMFTFHKFAGDKGYLTKEDLRVLMEKEFPGFLEGLTIACNDYFVVHMKQKGKK' A
#
# COMPACT_ATOMS: atom_id res chain seq x y z
N MET A 1 18.27 -22.33 11.62
CA MET A 1 18.17 -21.25 10.62
C MET A 1 16.73 -21.23 10.14
N PRO A 2 16.01 -20.09 10.22
CA PRO A 2 14.68 -19.98 9.66
C PRO A 2 14.73 -20.09 8.13
N SER A 3 13.72 -20.72 7.54
CA SER A 3 13.48 -20.77 6.10
C SER A 3 13.11 -19.38 5.57
N GLN A 4 13.19 -19.20 4.24
CA GLN A 4 12.77 -17.94 3.62
C GLN A 4 11.30 -17.61 3.90
N MET A 5 10.43 -18.62 3.96
CA MET A 5 9.02 -18.43 4.29
C MET A 5 8.84 -17.96 5.74
N GLU A 6 9.50 -18.61 6.70
CA GLU A 6 9.45 -18.19 8.11
C GLU A 6 9.95 -16.75 8.28
N HIS A 7 11.03 -16.39 7.60
CA HIS A 7 11.55 -15.03 7.64
C HIS A 7 10.61 -14.00 6.98
N ALA A 8 9.95 -14.36 5.87
CA ALA A 8 8.97 -13.51 5.23
C ALA A 8 7.74 -13.27 6.12
N MET A 9 7.25 -14.33 6.78
CA MET A 9 6.15 -14.24 7.75
C MET A 9 6.53 -13.38 8.96
N GLU A 10 7.72 -13.59 9.51
CA GLU A 10 8.26 -12.79 10.61
C GLU A 10 8.34 -11.31 10.26
N THR A 11 8.85 -10.99 9.07
CA THR A 11 8.93 -9.61 8.56
C THR A 11 7.54 -8.98 8.46
N MET A 12 6.56 -9.67 7.87
CA MET A 12 5.19 -9.16 7.77
C MET A 12 4.55 -8.92 9.14
N MET A 13 4.78 -9.84 10.08
CA MET A 13 4.21 -9.75 11.44
C MET A 13 4.82 -8.56 12.21
N PHE A 14 6.14 -8.39 12.18
CA PHE A 14 6.80 -7.27 12.86
C PHE A 14 6.46 -5.94 12.22
N THR A 15 6.43 -5.85 10.89
CA THR A 15 6.02 -4.63 10.20
C THR A 15 4.58 -4.27 10.58
N PHE A 16 3.63 -5.21 10.55
CA PHE A 16 2.26 -4.93 11.00
C PHE A 16 2.21 -4.41 12.43
N HIS A 17 2.87 -5.11 13.37
CA HIS A 17 2.84 -4.74 14.79
C HIS A 17 3.50 -3.37 15.04
N LYS A 18 4.58 -3.04 14.34
CA LYS A 18 5.26 -1.73 14.41
C LYS A 18 4.33 -0.56 14.09
N PHE A 19 3.43 -0.71 13.13
CA PHE A 19 2.49 0.34 12.73
C PHE A 19 1.14 0.26 13.46
N ALA A 20 0.70 -0.96 13.82
CA ALA A 20 -0.49 -1.15 14.63
C ALA A 20 -0.27 -0.63 16.05
N GLY A 21 0.89 -0.90 16.66
CA GLY A 21 1.13 -0.67 18.07
C GLY A 21 0.18 -1.49 18.95
N ASP A 22 -0.01 -1.07 20.20
CA ASP A 22 -0.79 -1.82 21.19
C ASP A 22 -2.28 -1.95 20.85
N LYS A 23 -2.81 -1.09 19.96
CA LYS A 23 -4.22 -1.17 19.51
C LYS A 23 -4.51 -2.42 18.68
N GLY A 24 -3.49 -3.07 18.10
CA GLY A 24 -3.64 -4.34 17.39
C GLY A 24 -4.36 -4.27 16.03
N TYR A 25 -4.62 -3.07 15.50
CA TYR A 25 -5.18 -2.86 14.16
C TYR A 25 -4.54 -1.64 13.49
N LEU A 26 -4.72 -1.52 12.17
CA LEU A 26 -4.31 -0.35 11.40
C LEU A 26 -5.53 0.50 11.04
N THR A 27 -5.45 1.80 11.33
CA THR A 27 -6.35 2.79 10.72
C THR A 27 -5.96 3.04 9.27
N LYS A 28 -6.77 3.80 8.54
CA LYS A 28 -6.44 4.22 7.17
C LYS A 28 -5.13 5.01 7.14
N GLU A 29 -4.91 5.89 8.11
CA GLU A 29 -3.70 6.67 8.27
C GLU A 29 -2.48 5.79 8.60
N ASP A 30 -2.62 4.84 9.52
CA ASP A 30 -1.52 3.90 9.84
C ASP A 30 -1.11 3.09 8.61
N LEU A 31 -2.09 2.57 7.87
CA LEU A 31 -1.85 1.82 6.64
C LEU A 31 -1.18 2.70 5.57
N ARG A 32 -1.61 3.96 5.43
CA ARG A 32 -0.96 4.90 4.51
C ARG A 32 0.51 5.10 4.87
N VAL A 33 0.82 5.35 6.14
CA VAL A 33 2.20 5.55 6.60
C VAL A 33 3.03 4.28 6.42
N LEU A 34 2.45 3.10 6.67
CA LEU A 34 3.09 1.81 6.41
C LEU A 34 3.46 1.68 4.93
N MET A 35 2.50 1.94 4.02
CA MET A 35 2.74 1.86 2.57
C MET A 35 3.80 2.86 2.11
N GLU A 36 3.78 4.10 2.59
CA GLU A 36 4.78 5.13 2.21
C GLU A 36 6.19 4.78 2.70
N LYS A 37 6.33 4.11 3.84
CA LYS A 37 7.65 3.73 4.40
C LYS A 37 8.21 2.43 3.82
N GLU A 38 7.39 1.39 3.73
CA GLU A 38 7.85 0.07 3.27
C GLU A 38 7.88 -0.01 1.74
N PHE A 39 7.05 0.78 1.05
CA PHE A 39 6.97 0.82 -0.42
C PHE A 39 6.95 2.27 -0.94
N PRO A 40 8.07 2.99 -0.86
CA PRO A 40 8.16 4.38 -1.31
C PRO A 40 7.69 4.56 -2.76
N GLY A 41 6.86 5.57 -3.01
CA GLY A 41 6.33 5.87 -4.34
C GLY A 41 5.21 4.94 -4.83
N PHE A 42 4.86 3.89 -4.10
CA PHE A 42 3.79 2.96 -4.51
C PHE A 42 2.42 3.66 -4.62
N LEU A 43 2.03 4.42 -3.59
CA LEU A 43 0.75 5.13 -3.57
C LEU A 43 0.70 6.26 -4.62
N GLU A 44 1.83 6.92 -4.85
CA GLU A 44 1.96 7.96 -5.88
C GLU A 44 1.83 7.35 -7.27
N GLY A 45 2.56 6.27 -7.54
CA GLY A 45 2.47 5.53 -8.80
C GLY A 45 1.06 5.03 -9.08
N LEU A 46 0.38 4.48 -8.07
CA LEU A 46 -1.02 4.07 -8.19
C LEU A 46 -1.94 5.25 -8.51
N THR A 47 -1.73 6.39 -7.85
CA THR A 47 -2.52 7.61 -8.10
C THR A 47 -2.34 8.10 -9.53
N ILE A 48 -1.11 8.16 -10.02
CA ILE A 48 -0.80 8.55 -11.40
C ILE A 48 -1.46 7.58 -12.39
N ALA A 49 -1.26 6.28 -12.21
CA ALA A 49 -1.82 5.26 -13.08
C ALA A 49 -3.37 5.30 -13.11
N CYS A 50 -4.02 5.50 -11.96
CA CYS A 50 -5.47 5.64 -11.88
C CYS A 50 -5.97 6.91 -12.60
N ASN A 51 -5.25 8.02 -12.45
CA ASN A 51 -5.60 9.27 -13.13
C ASN A 51 -5.46 9.15 -14.66
N ASP A 52 -4.37 8.55 -15.15
CA ASP A 52 -4.14 8.31 -16.57
C ASP A 52 -5.23 7.40 -17.15
N TYR A 53 -5.56 6.31 -16.45
CA TYR A 53 -6.65 5.42 -16.82
C TYR A 53 -7.99 6.17 -16.93
N PHE A 54 -8.31 7.02 -15.95
CA PHE A 54 -9.54 7.82 -15.97
C PHE A 54 -9.58 8.79 -17.16
N VAL A 55 -8.48 9.49 -17.43
CA VAL A 55 -8.38 10.43 -18.55
C VAL A 55 -8.57 9.70 -19.89
N VAL A 56 -7.90 8.57 -20.08
CA VAL A 56 -7.98 7.79 -21.32
C VAL A 56 -9.35 7.17 -21.51
N HIS A 57 -9.88 6.49 -20.50
CA HIS A 57 -11.04 5.60 -20.69
C HIS A 57 -12.37 6.21 -20.26
N MET A 58 -12.39 7.10 -19.27
CA MET A 58 -13.63 7.64 -18.72
C MET A 58 -13.94 9.02 -19.30
N LYS A 59 -12.95 9.93 -19.39
CA LYS A 59 -13.16 11.30 -19.88
C LYS A 59 -13.42 11.37 -21.40
N GLN A 60 -12.78 10.51 -22.20
CA GLN A 60 -12.99 10.51 -23.66
C GLN A 60 -14.35 9.95 -24.09
N LYS A 61 -14.98 9.08 -23.27
CA LYS A 61 -16.30 8.49 -23.59
C LYS A 61 -17.48 9.45 -23.42
N GLY A 62 -17.34 10.52 -22.63
CA GLY A 62 -18.39 11.52 -22.38
C GLY A 62 -18.43 12.68 -23.39
N LYS A 63 -17.65 12.63 -24.47
CA LYS A 63 -17.55 13.67 -25.52
C LYS A 63 -18.15 13.25 -26.87
N LYS A 64 -19.11 12.32 -26.86
CA LYS A 64 -19.94 11.99 -28.03
C LYS A 64 -21.38 12.42 -27.79
#